data_AF-A0A4Y2RXS3-F1
#
_entry.id   AF-A0A4Y2RXS3-F1
#
_cell.length_a   1.000
_cell.length_b   1.000
_cell.length_c   1.000
_cell.angle_alpha   90.00
_cell.angle_beta   90.00
_cell.angle_gamma   90.00
#
_symmetry.space_group_name_H-M   'P 1'
#
loop_
_entity.id
_entity.type
_entity.pdbx_description
1 polymer ?
#
loop_
_entity_poly.entity_id
_entity_poly.type
_entity_poly.pdbx_seq_one_letter_code
_entity_poly.pdbx_strand_id
1 'polypeptide(L)'
;VASKRMTQMLLTLEELDRDVTTVLTTSSPYIVESAVEFSYKDRAYKPLQNHNRAIIFYQQRGNIKRKAPESDKKDIGKGEESVEELDTKRKNKFNFCDRATQTLVFLHVDKETQTEPLPQIVCDGTVSPADIVQAYLEKEVILFLL
;
A
#
# COMPACT_ATOMS: atom_id res chain seq x y z
N VAL A 1 30.09 -46.81 -21.47
CA VAL A 1 28.86 -46.38 -22.16
C VAL A 1 27.68 -46.97 -21.42
N ALA A 2 27.06 -46.19 -20.53
CA ALA A 2 26.06 -46.69 -19.59
C ALA A 2 24.78 -47.08 -20.34
N SER A 3 24.39 -48.36 -20.23
CA SER A 3 23.14 -48.90 -20.76
C SER A 3 21.96 -48.13 -20.13
N LYS A 4 21.28 -47.33 -20.96
CA LYS A 4 20.12 -46.52 -20.57
C LYS A 4 19.03 -47.49 -20.11
N ARG A 5 18.76 -47.53 -18.79
CA ARG A 5 17.78 -48.46 -18.21
C ARG A 5 16.44 -48.29 -18.91
N MET A 6 15.84 -49.42 -19.30
CA MET A 6 14.69 -49.53 -20.21
C MET A 6 13.39 -48.85 -19.73
N THR A 7 13.37 -48.31 -18.52
CA THR A 7 12.22 -47.65 -17.88
C THR A 7 12.27 -46.13 -17.92
N GLN A 8 13.28 -45.54 -18.55
CA GLN A 8 13.46 -44.08 -18.60
C GLN A 8 12.79 -43.49 -19.85
N MET A 9 12.02 -42.41 -19.69
CA MET A 9 11.30 -41.72 -20.76
C MET A 9 12.28 -41.24 -21.85
N LEU A 10 12.01 -41.55 -23.13
CA LEU A 10 12.84 -41.16 -24.27
C LEU A 10 12.52 -39.71 -24.68
N LEU A 11 13.22 -38.74 -24.08
CA LEU A 11 13.16 -37.34 -24.52
C LEU A 11 13.84 -37.15 -25.88
N THR A 12 13.32 -36.22 -26.67
CA THR A 12 13.96 -35.78 -27.93
C THR A 12 15.23 -34.98 -27.65
N LEU A 13 16.14 -34.87 -28.63
CA LEU A 13 17.40 -34.12 -28.46
C LEU A 13 17.15 -32.66 -28.05
N GLU A 14 16.07 -32.06 -28.57
CA GLU A 14 15.64 -30.71 -28.25
C GLU A 14 15.03 -30.55 -26.85
N GLU A 15 14.52 -31.63 -26.25
CA GLU A 15 14.02 -31.63 -24.87
C GLU A 15 15.15 -31.86 -23.87
N LEU A 16 16.17 -32.62 -24.27
CA LEU A 16 17.35 -32.89 -23.46
C LEU A 16 18.26 -31.65 -23.32
N ASP A 17 18.28 -30.79 -24.34
CA ASP A 17 19.09 -29.57 -24.39
C ASP A 17 18.41 -28.37 -23.68
N ARG A 18 17.22 -28.56 -23.12
CA ARG A 18 16.54 -27.51 -22.33
C ARG A 18 17.06 -27.51 -20.91
N ASP A 19 17.67 -26.40 -20.50
CA ASP A 19 17.96 -26.12 -19.10
C ASP A 19 16.64 -25.82 -18.35
N VAL A 20 16.07 -26.84 -17.70
CA VAL A 20 14.89 -26.67 -16.83
C VAL A 20 15.34 -26.12 -15.49
N THR A 21 15.55 -24.80 -15.41
CA THR A 21 15.74 -24.13 -14.12
C THR A 21 14.37 -23.94 -13.45
N THR A 22 14.02 -24.81 -12.50
CA THR A 22 12.86 -24.57 -11.64
C THR A 22 13.19 -23.47 -10.65
N VAL A 23 12.89 -22.22 -10.99
CA VAL A 23 13.02 -21.09 -10.06
C VAL A 23 11.98 -21.26 -8.97
N LEU A 24 12.42 -21.65 -7.78
CA LEU A 24 11.55 -21.72 -6.60
C LEU A 24 11.17 -20.28 -6.19
N THR A 25 10.03 -19.81 -6.65
CA THR A 25 9.45 -18.55 -6.18
C THR A 25 8.84 -18.81 -4.80
N THR A 26 9.49 -18.34 -3.75
CA THR A 26 8.89 -18.28 -2.40
C THR A 26 7.81 -17.20 -2.38
N SER A 27 6.60 -17.56 -2.82
CA SER A 27 5.39 -16.73 -2.69
C SER A 27 4.76 -16.99 -1.32
N SER A 28 5.11 -16.18 -0.33
CA SER A 28 4.46 -16.24 0.98
C SER A 28 3.09 -15.55 0.91
N PRO A 29 1.99 -16.18 1.37
CA PRO A 29 0.66 -15.57 1.36
C PRO A 29 0.50 -14.40 2.35
N TYR A 30 1.45 -14.22 3.27
CA TYR A 30 1.41 -13.15 4.28
C TYR A 30 2.13 -11.87 3.85
N ILE A 31 2.75 -11.85 2.66
CA ILE A 31 3.57 -10.74 2.19
C ILE A 31 2.81 -9.97 1.11
N VAL A 32 2.67 -8.66 1.31
CA VAL A 32 2.02 -7.77 0.35
C VAL A 32 2.90 -7.64 -0.89
N GLU A 33 2.34 -7.89 -2.06
CA GLU A 33 3.10 -7.91 -3.32
C GLU A 33 3.42 -6.52 -3.88
N SER A 34 2.64 -5.50 -3.50
CA SER A 34 2.75 -4.15 -4.02
C SER A 34 2.69 -3.13 -2.89
N ALA A 35 3.71 -3.11 -2.04
CA ALA A 35 3.90 -2.01 -1.10
C ALA A 35 4.37 -0.75 -1.86
N VAL A 36 3.77 0.40 -1.55
CA VAL A 36 4.04 1.68 -2.22
C VAL A 36 4.39 2.72 -1.18
N GLU A 37 5.49 3.44 -1.37
CA GLU A 37 5.92 4.52 -0.48
C GLU A 37 5.81 5.88 -1.17
N PHE A 38 5.37 6.88 -0.41
CA PHE A 38 5.32 8.25 -0.91
C PHE A 38 6.70 8.90 -0.83
N SER A 39 7.26 9.28 -1.97
CA SER A 39 8.49 10.08 -2.03
C SER A 39 8.16 11.56 -1.85
N TYR A 40 8.57 12.16 -0.73
CA TYR A 40 8.44 13.61 -0.52
C TYR A 40 9.25 14.45 -1.51
N LYS A 41 10.34 13.89 -2.07
CA LYS A 41 11.18 14.58 -3.05
C LYS A 41 10.50 14.68 -4.40
N ASP A 42 9.94 13.56 -4.85
CA ASP A 42 9.31 13.47 -6.18
C ASP A 42 7.81 13.78 -6.14
N ARG A 43 7.24 13.95 -4.94
CA ARG A 43 5.80 14.10 -4.67
C ARG A 43 4.96 13.03 -5.34
N ALA A 44 5.51 11.82 -5.41
CA ALA A 44 4.94 10.71 -6.15
C ALA A 44 5.03 9.42 -5.33
N TYR A 45 4.04 8.57 -5.51
CA TYR A 45 4.01 7.21 -4.99
C TYR A 45 4.93 6.33 -5.82
N LYS A 46 5.90 5.67 -5.19
CA LYS A 46 6.85 4.76 -5.84
C LYS A 46 6.67 3.34 -5.29
N PRO A 47 6.67 2.31 -6.15
CA PRO A 47 6.64 0.93 -5.69
C PRO A 47 7.95 0.61 -4.95
N LEU A 48 7.84 -0.14 -3.87
CA LEU A 48 9.02 -0.61 -3.15
C LEU A 48 9.79 -1.60 -4.03
N GLN A 49 11.00 -1.26 -4.47
CA GLN A 49 11.77 -2.13 -5.37
C GLN A 49 12.26 -3.41 -4.69
N ASN A 50 12.44 -3.40 -3.36
CA ASN A 50 13.00 -4.52 -2.61
C ASN A 50 12.08 -4.93 -1.46
N HIS A 51 11.19 -5.87 -1.71
CA HIS A 51 10.48 -6.55 -0.63
C HIS A 51 11.42 -7.56 0.01
N ASN A 52 11.95 -7.27 1.20
CA ASN A 52 12.58 -8.31 2.00
C ASN A 52 11.51 -9.33 2.37
N ARG A 53 11.61 -10.54 1.82
CA ARG A 53 10.64 -11.63 2.04
C ARG A 53 10.96 -12.48 3.28
N ALA A 54 11.89 -12.04 4.12
CA ALA A 54 12.25 -12.75 5.34
C ALA A 54 11.11 -12.70 6.36
N ILE A 55 10.73 -13.86 6.88
CA ILE A 55 9.82 -13.98 8.02
C ILE A 55 10.65 -13.77 9.27
N ILE A 56 10.40 -12.67 9.99
CA ILE A 56 11.07 -12.35 11.24
C ILE A 56 10.17 -12.84 12.38
N PHE A 57 10.55 -13.94 13.02
CA PHE A 57 9.82 -14.46 14.19
C PHE A 57 10.18 -13.71 15.48
N TYR A 58 11.43 -13.24 15.60
CA TYR A 58 11.93 -12.55 16.78
C TYR A 58 13.01 -11.54 16.42
N GLN A 59 12.95 -10.36 17.02
CA GLN A 59 13.98 -9.33 16.89
C GLN A 59 14.26 -8.69 18.26
N GLN A 60 15.52 -8.70 18.68
CA GLN A 60 15.98 -8.03 19.89
C GLN A 60 17.06 -7.00 19.52
N ARG A 61 16.89 -5.74 19.94
CA ARG A 61 17.94 -4.73 19.85
C ARG A 61 18.78 -4.76 21.12
N GLY A 62 20.07 -5.06 20.99
CA GLY A 62 21.03 -5.06 22.09
C GLY A 62 21.73 -3.71 22.24
N ASN A 63 21.95 -3.27 23.49
CA ASN A 63 22.69 -2.04 23.83
C ASN A 63 24.06 -2.33 24.48
N ILE A 64 24.55 -3.58 24.40
CA ILE A 64 25.82 -3.96 25.00
C ILE A 64 26.97 -3.45 24.12
N LYS A 65 27.64 -2.40 24.58
CA LYS A 65 28.90 -1.94 23.99
C LYS A 65 30.05 -2.81 24.53
N ARG A 66 30.87 -3.39 23.66
CA ARG A 66 32.14 -4.01 24.08
C ARG A 66 33.07 -2.92 24.61
N LYS A 67 33.84 -3.23 25.66
CA LYS A 67 34.90 -2.34 26.15
C LYS A 67 36.01 -2.33 25.10
N ALA A 68 35.99 -1.34 24.22
CA ALA A 68 37.02 -1.15 23.22
C ALA A 68 38.34 -0.67 23.86
N PRO A 69 39.51 -1.02 23.29
CA PRO A 69 40.78 -0.44 23.72
C PRO A 69 40.88 1.00 23.21
N GLU A 70 40.85 1.98 24.13
CA GLU A 70 41.24 3.42 24.04
C GLU A 70 40.81 4.28 22.81
N SER A 71 40.79 3.77 21.58
CA SER A 71 40.51 4.50 20.33
C SER A 71 39.05 4.88 20.11
N ASP A 72 38.12 4.26 20.86
CA ASP A 72 36.67 4.54 20.78
C ASP A 72 36.17 5.48 21.90
N LYS A 73 37.08 6.26 22.51
CA LYS A 73 36.76 7.23 23.58
C LYS A 73 35.97 8.47 23.13
N LYS A 74 35.47 8.54 21.89
CA LYS A 74 34.67 9.70 21.43
C LYS A 74 33.33 9.83 22.18
N ASP A 75 32.80 8.72 22.71
CA ASP A 75 31.60 8.72 23.57
C ASP A 75 31.91 8.87 25.07
N ILE A 76 33.15 8.59 25.50
CA ILE A 76 33.57 8.60 26.91
C ILE A 76 34.15 9.97 27.30
N GLY A 77 34.79 10.68 26.36
CA GLY A 77 35.52 11.92 26.58
C GLY A 77 34.70 13.19 26.84
N LYS A 78 33.42 13.09 27.23
CA LYS A 78 32.64 14.22 27.77
C LYS A 78 32.27 14.05 29.26
N GLY A 79 32.71 12.97 29.89
CA GLY A 79 32.41 12.68 31.29
C GLY A 79 33.52 13.03 32.29
N GLU A 80 34.73 13.32 31.82
CA GLU A 80 35.90 13.58 32.67
C GLU A 80 36.45 14.99 32.43
N GLU A 81 35.59 16.02 32.49
CA GLU A 81 36.07 17.37 32.77
C GLU A 81 36.22 17.50 34.30
N SER A 82 37.35 18.01 34.77
CA SER A 82 37.57 18.27 36.20
C SER A 82 36.47 19.20 36.73
N VAL A 83 36.10 19.04 38.02
CA VAL A 83 34.99 19.79 38.65
C VAL A 83 35.17 21.32 38.48
N GLU A 84 36.42 21.80 38.45
CA GLU A 84 36.77 23.21 38.28
C GLU A 84 36.58 23.73 36.83
N GLU A 85 36.82 22.90 35.81
CA GLU A 85 36.58 23.29 34.41
C GLU A 85 35.08 23.35 34.06
N LEU A 86 34.27 22.51 34.71
CA LEU A 86 32.84 22.47 34.50
C LEU A 86 32.14 23.72 35.03
N ASP A 87 32.57 24.29 36.16
CA ASP A 87 31.94 25.48 36.73
C ASP A 87 32.21 26.76 35.91
N THR A 88 33.35 26.84 35.20
CA THR A 88 33.64 27.95 34.29
C THR A 88 32.99 27.79 32.91
N LYS A 89 32.83 26.54 32.42
CA LYS A 89 32.20 26.23 31.12
C LYS A 89 30.68 26.01 31.16
N ARG A 90 30.08 25.78 32.33
CA ARG A 90 28.62 25.55 32.47
C ARG A 90 27.86 26.83 32.24
N LYS A 91 27.58 27.13 30.97
CA LYS A 91 26.57 28.11 30.60
C LYS A 91 25.24 27.71 31.22
N ASN A 92 24.56 28.65 31.86
CA ASN A 92 23.24 28.46 32.45
C ASN A 92 22.27 27.92 31.38
N LYS A 93 21.94 26.63 31.46
CA LYS A 93 20.94 25.96 30.61
C LYS A 93 19.53 25.99 31.22
N PHE A 94 19.37 26.68 32.35
CA PHE A 94 18.12 26.71 33.12
C PHE A 94 17.00 27.48 32.40
N ASN A 95 17.33 28.20 31.32
CA ASN A 95 16.35 28.88 30.48
C ASN A 95 15.91 27.99 29.30
N PHE A 96 15.40 26.79 29.59
CA PHE A 96 14.72 25.99 28.57
C PHE A 96 13.32 26.59 28.36
N CYS A 97 13.17 27.41 27.32
CA CYS A 97 11.84 27.81 26.86
C CYS A 97 11.25 26.63 26.09
N ASP A 98 10.19 26.04 26.63
CA ASP A 98 9.49 24.93 26.01
C ASP A 98 8.92 25.39 24.65
N ARG A 99 9.45 24.86 23.56
CA ARG A 99 8.94 25.15 22.22
C ARG A 99 7.82 24.16 21.91
N ALA A 100 6.61 24.48 22.34
CA ALA A 100 5.44 23.74 21.93
C ALA A 100 5.13 24.05 20.45
N THR A 101 5.36 23.08 19.56
CA THR A 101 4.88 23.13 18.18
C THR A 101 3.82 22.07 17.99
N GLN A 102 2.63 22.46 17.53
CA GLN A 102 1.54 21.53 17.23
C GLN A 102 1.44 21.30 15.72
N THR A 103 1.34 20.04 15.30
CA THR A 103 0.96 19.70 13.93
C THR A 103 -0.56 19.77 13.81
N LEU A 104 -1.07 20.35 12.71
CA LEU A 104 -2.50 20.36 12.43
C LEU A 104 -3.05 18.93 12.41
N VAL A 105 -4.10 18.68 13.20
CA VAL A 105 -4.83 17.40 13.21
C VAL A 105 -6.08 17.58 12.36
N PHE A 106 -6.20 16.79 11.30
CA PHE A 106 -7.44 16.73 10.54
C PHE A 106 -8.43 15.82 11.27
N LEU A 107 -9.63 16.33 11.55
CA LEU A 107 -10.72 15.51 12.05
C LEU A 107 -11.28 14.68 10.89
N HIS A 108 -11.37 13.37 11.08
CA HIS A 108 -11.97 12.48 10.10
C HIS A 108 -13.49 12.66 10.17
N VAL A 109 -14.11 12.95 9.02
CA VAL A 109 -15.56 13.09 8.88
C VAL A 109 -16.00 12.14 7.77
N ASP A 110 -16.76 11.12 8.16
CA ASP A 110 -17.30 10.15 7.21
C ASP A 110 -18.40 10.80 6.36
N LYS A 111 -18.27 10.66 5.05
CA LYS A 111 -19.23 11.16 4.06
C LYS A 111 -19.44 10.06 3.05
N GLU A 112 -20.66 9.57 2.97
CA GLU A 112 -21.06 8.54 2.01
C GLU A 112 -22.08 9.16 1.03
N THR A 113 -21.91 8.90 -0.25
CA THR A 113 -22.87 9.29 -1.29
C THR A 113 -23.06 8.10 -2.22
N GLN A 114 -24.24 7.49 -2.17
CA GLN A 114 -24.62 6.45 -3.11
C GLN A 114 -25.24 7.09 -4.35
N THR A 115 -24.60 6.92 -5.51
CA THR A 115 -25.19 7.35 -6.79
C THR A 115 -25.89 6.16 -7.42
N GLU A 116 -27.20 6.07 -7.27
CA GLU A 116 -28.01 5.16 -8.06
C GLU A 116 -28.42 5.86 -9.36
N PRO A 117 -28.39 5.16 -10.51
CA PRO A 117 -28.96 5.73 -11.73
C PRO A 117 -30.43 6.02 -11.52
N LEU A 118 -30.91 7.18 -11.97
CA LEU A 118 -32.33 7.51 -11.92
C LEU A 118 -33.13 6.40 -12.63
N PRO A 119 -34.33 6.05 -12.11
CA PRO A 119 -35.14 4.98 -12.70
C PRO A 119 -35.38 5.28 -14.19
N GLN A 120 -34.91 4.38 -15.05
CA GLN A 120 -35.14 4.47 -16.48
C GLN A 120 -36.46 3.77 -16.79
N ILE A 121 -37.44 4.52 -17.28
CA ILE A 121 -38.67 3.96 -17.84
C ILE A 121 -38.48 3.95 -19.35
N VAL A 122 -38.47 2.75 -19.95
CA VAL A 122 -38.51 2.59 -21.40
C VAL A 122 -39.98 2.57 -21.80
N CYS A 123 -40.43 3.61 -22.49
CA CYS A 123 -41.75 3.65 -23.10
C CYS A 123 -41.60 3.36 -24.60
N ASP A 124 -42.03 2.19 -25.03
CA ASP A 124 -42.16 1.81 -26.42
C ASP A 124 -43.65 1.60 -26.78
N GLY A 125 -44.03 2.04 -27.97
CA GLY A 125 -45.41 1.94 -28.44
C GLY A 125 -45.50 2.19 -29.93
N THR A 126 -46.34 1.39 -30.60
CA THR A 126 -46.70 1.59 -32.00
C THR A 126 -48.13 2.10 -32.05
N VAL A 127 -48.38 3.16 -32.82
CA VAL A 127 -49.72 3.73 -32.97
C VAL A 127 -50.25 3.38 -34.35
N SER A 128 -51.40 2.70 -34.40
CA SER A 128 -52.15 2.54 -35.64
C SER A 128 -53.11 3.72 -35.84
N PRO A 129 -53.46 4.08 -37.08
CA PRO A 129 -54.46 5.11 -37.34
C PRO A 129 -55.83 4.81 -36.69
N ALA A 130 -56.16 3.54 -36.45
CA ALA A 130 -57.39 3.15 -35.76
C ALA A 130 -57.37 3.56 -34.28
N ASP A 131 -56.22 3.42 -33.61
CA ASP A 131 -56.06 3.80 -32.20
C ASP A 131 -56.25 5.32 -32.02
N ILE A 132 -55.82 6.10 -33.01
CA ILE A 132 -56.02 7.55 -33.05
C ILE A 132 -57.52 7.86 -33.14
N VAL A 133 -58.24 7.24 -34.06
CA VAL A 133 -59.69 7.46 -34.24
C VAL A 133 -60.46 7.05 -32.98
N GLN A 134 -60.10 5.92 -32.38
CA GLN A 134 -60.71 5.45 -31.14
C GLN A 134 -60.52 6.46 -29.99
N ALA A 135 -59.32 6.99 -29.82
CA ALA A 135 -59.03 8.01 -28.80
C ALA A 135 -59.82 9.31 -29.02
N TYR A 136 -60.06 9.71 -30.27
CA TYR A 136 -60.90 10.87 -30.59
C TYR A 136 -62.37 10.63 -30.26
N LEU A 137 -62.93 9.47 -30.62
CA LEU A 137 -64.31 9.11 -30.30
C LEU A 137 -64.51 9.03 -28.77
N GLU A 138 -63.59 8.41 -28.05
CA GLU A 138 -63.64 8.35 -26.58
C GLU A 138 -63.56 9.75 -25.95
N LYS A 139 -62.70 10.62 -26.46
CA LYS A 139 -62.59 12.00 -25.97
C LYS A 139 -63.84 12.83 -26.26
N GLU A 140 -64.46 12.68 -27.43
CA GLU A 140 -65.73 13.35 -27.77
C GLU A 140 -66.89 12.86 -26.91
N VAL A 141 -66.96 11.55 -26.66
CA VAL A 141 -67.95 10.94 -25.75
C VAL A 141 -67.77 11.46 -24.32
N ILE A 142 -66.52 11.56 -23.85
CA ILE A 142 -66.21 12.12 -22.52
C ILE A 142 -66.55 13.61 -22.45
N LEU A 143 -66.30 14.39 -23.51
CA LEU A 143 -66.66 15.81 -23.58
C LEU A 143 -68.18 16.03 -23.59
N PHE A 144 -68.96 15.05 -24.04
CA PHE A 144 -70.42 15.09 -24.05
C PHE A 144 -71.06 14.63 -22.73
N LEU A 145 -70.28 13.97 -21.86
CA LEU A 145 -70.71 13.46 -20.55
C LEU A 145 -70.27 14.34 -19.36
N LEU A 146 -69.47 15.37 -19.61
CA LEU A 146 -69.07 16.43 -18.67
C LEU A 146 -69.86 17.72 -18.92
#